data_AF-A0A354IWX7-F1
#
_entry.id   AF-A0A354IWX7-F1
#
_cell.length_a   1.000
_cell.length_b   1.000
_cell.length_c   1.000
_cell.angle_alpha   90.00
_cell.angle_beta   90.00
_cell.angle_gamma   90.00
#
_symmetry.space_group_name_H-M   'P 1'
#
loop_
_entity.id
_entity.type
_entity.pdbx_description
1 polymer ?
#
loop_
_entity_poly.entity_id
_entity_poly.type
_entity_poly.pdbx_seq_one_letter_code
_entity_poly.pdbx_strand_id
1 'polypeptide(L)'
;MDADASFSERIAGARTRGFDAIAAECLEIADETAFDTIDTKDGDRANTEWISRSKLRIETRLKLLSKWAPKKYGDRMDVNHGGQDGNPVNMNWQINFVKPGDER
;
A
#
# COMPACT_ATOMS: atom_id res chain seq x y z
N MET A 1 16.74 20.09 28.23
CA MET A 1 16.83 18.89 27.35
C MET A 1 15.88 19.11 26.17
N ASP A 2 15.99 20.26 25.49
CA ASP A 2 14.89 20.80 24.65
C ASP A 2 15.35 21.15 23.22
N ALA A 3 16.63 20.97 22.92
CA ALA A 3 17.19 21.24 21.59
C ALA A 3 16.75 20.20 20.53
N ASP A 4 16.37 18.99 20.96
CA ASP A 4 16.09 17.87 20.06
C ASP A 4 14.62 17.74 19.63
N ALA A 5 13.67 18.31 20.40
CA ALA A 5 12.24 18.14 20.12
C ALA A 5 11.81 18.91 18.86
N SER A 6 12.18 20.20 18.78
CA SER A 6 11.89 21.04 17.60
C SER A 6 12.62 20.53 16.35
N PHE A 7 13.84 20.03 16.49
CA PHE A 7 14.60 19.45 15.39
C PHE A 7 13.96 18.15 14.88
N SER A 8 13.56 17.26 15.80
CA SER A 8 12.85 16.02 15.47
C SER A 8 11.52 16.28 14.77
N GLU A 9 10.76 17.28 15.23
CA GLU A 9 9.49 17.67 14.62
C GLU A 9 9.69 18.20 13.18
N ARG A 10 10.70 19.04 12.96
CA ARG A 10 11.05 19.54 11.63
C ARG A 10 11.45 18.40 10.68
N ILE A 11 12.22 17.42 11.16
CA ILE A 11 12.59 16.24 10.37
C ILE A 11 11.35 15.40 10.05
N ALA A 12 10.47 15.19 11.01
CA ALA A 12 9.23 14.44 10.80
C ALA A 12 8.36 15.13 9.71
N GLY A 13 8.18 16.45 9.81
CA GLY A 13 7.45 17.22 8.80
C GLY A 13 8.12 17.19 7.42
N ALA A 14 9.45 17.26 7.37
CA ALA A 14 10.19 17.12 6.11
C ALA A 14 10.00 15.74 5.48
N ARG A 15 10.02 14.66 6.27
CA ARG A 15 9.74 13.30 5.78
C ARG A 15 8.34 13.17 5.21
N THR A 16 7.32 13.71 5.89
CA THR A 16 5.95 13.69 5.40
C THR A 16 5.82 14.40 4.04
N ARG A 17 6.42 15.58 3.88
CA ARG A 17 6.43 16.28 2.59
C ARG A 17 7.22 15.53 1.51
N GLY A 18 8.33 14.89 1.90
CA GLY A 18 9.11 14.03 1.01
C GLY A 18 8.30 12.86 0.47
N PHE A 19 7.42 12.27 1.27
CA PHE A 19 6.51 11.21 0.80
C PHE A 19 5.52 11.72 -0.25
N ASP A 20 4.99 12.93 -0.06
CA ASP A 20 4.09 13.56 -1.02
C ASP A 20 4.80 13.92 -2.34
N ALA A 21 6.07 14.36 -2.26
CA ALA A 21 6.90 14.60 -3.43
C ALA A 21 7.15 13.30 -4.22
N ILE A 22 7.47 12.19 -3.56
CA ILE A 22 7.65 10.88 -4.22
C ILE A 22 6.35 10.43 -4.90
N ALA A 23 5.19 10.68 -4.28
CA ALA A 23 3.91 10.36 -4.89
C ALA A 23 3.64 11.20 -6.15
N ALA A 24 4.00 12.49 -6.14
CA ALA A 24 3.92 13.35 -7.33
C ALA A 24 4.89 12.89 -8.43
N GLU A 25 6.13 12.55 -8.09
CA GLU A 25 7.10 11.99 -9.05
C GLU A 25 6.60 10.70 -9.71
N CYS A 26 5.84 9.86 -8.99
CA CYS A 26 5.22 8.67 -9.60
C CYS A 26 4.24 9.05 -10.72
N LEU A 27 3.48 10.13 -10.56
CA LEU A 27 2.57 10.63 -11.59
C LEU A 27 3.36 11.20 -12.77
N GLU A 28 4.40 11.99 -12.51
CA GLU A 28 5.28 12.52 -13.57
C GLU A 28 5.91 11.39 -14.39
N ILE A 29 6.39 10.32 -13.75
CA ILE A 29 6.94 9.14 -14.45
C ILE A 29 5.87 8.41 -15.26
N ALA A 30 4.61 8.42 -14.82
CA ALA A 30 3.51 7.78 -15.53
C ALA A 30 3.06 8.59 -16.76
N ASP A 31 3.12 9.92 -16.69
CA ASP A 31 2.70 10.82 -17.76
C ASP A 31 3.81 11.05 -18.82
N GLU A 32 5.06 10.76 -18.48
CA GLU A 32 6.21 10.89 -19.38
C GLU A 32 6.24 9.76 -20.43
N THR A 33 6.08 10.13 -21.71
CA THR A 33 5.96 9.19 -22.84
C THR A 33 7.08 9.32 -23.88
N ALA A 34 8.06 10.22 -23.70
CA ALA A 34 9.04 10.58 -24.72
C ALA A 34 9.89 9.41 -25.26
N PHE A 35 9.99 8.30 -24.52
CA PHE A 35 10.82 7.14 -24.89
C PHE A 35 10.03 5.84 -25.02
N ASP A 36 8.69 5.92 -25.06
CA ASP A 36 7.81 4.76 -25.19
C ASP A 36 7.83 4.15 -26.60
N THR A 37 8.40 4.85 -27.57
CA THR A 37 8.52 4.40 -28.96
C THR A 37 9.96 4.44 -29.45
N ILE A 38 10.33 3.44 -30.24
CA ILE A 38 11.61 3.34 -30.95
C ILE A 38 11.29 3.38 -32.45
N ASP A 39 11.95 4.27 -33.17
CA ASP A 39 11.88 4.32 -34.63
C ASP A 39 12.64 3.12 -35.23
N THR A 40 11.96 2.36 -36.08
CA THR A 40 12.53 1.20 -36.76
C THR A 40 12.27 1.27 -38.25
N LYS A 41 13.01 0.49 -39.04
CA LYS A 41 12.89 0.48 -40.51
C LYS A 41 11.48 0.11 -41.01
N ASP A 42 10.69 -0.57 -40.17
CA ASP A 42 9.34 -1.02 -40.46
C ASP A 42 8.26 -0.11 -39.81
N GLY A 43 8.66 1.02 -39.22
CA GLY A 43 7.82 1.97 -38.50
C GLY A 43 8.08 2.02 -36.99
N ASP A 44 7.33 2.86 -36.28
CA ASP A 44 7.46 3.03 -34.83
C ASP A 44 7.04 1.76 -34.08
N ARG A 45 7.87 1.35 -33.12
CA ARG A 45 7.62 0.19 -32.27
C ARG A 45 7.69 0.56 -30.79
N ALA A 46 6.84 -0.05 -29.96
CA ALA A 46 6.85 0.22 -28.53
C ALA A 46 8.19 -0.22 -27.88
N ASN A 47 8.75 0.67 -27.06
CA ASN A 47 9.92 0.41 -26.24
C ASN A 47 9.51 -0.32 -24.96
N THR A 48 9.30 -1.62 -25.06
CA THR A 48 8.84 -2.44 -23.92
C THR A 48 9.76 -2.36 -22.71
N GLU A 49 11.08 -2.20 -22.93
CA GLU A 49 12.05 -2.08 -21.84
C GLU A 49 11.82 -0.79 -21.05
N TRP A 50 11.70 0.35 -21.74
CA TRP A 50 11.46 1.64 -21.10
C TRP A 50 10.13 1.66 -20.34
N ILE A 51 9.06 1.20 -20.98
CA ILE A 51 7.72 1.12 -20.37
C ILE A 51 7.77 0.25 -19.11
N SER A 52 8.44 -0.92 -19.17
CA SER A 52 8.58 -1.82 -18.03
C SER A 52 9.41 -1.20 -16.90
N ARG A 53 10.47 -0.45 -17.25
CA ARG A 53 11.31 0.26 -16.28
C ARG A 53 10.54 1.39 -15.59
N SER A 54 9.77 2.18 -16.33
CA SER A 54 8.90 3.23 -15.77
C SER A 54 7.86 2.62 -14.82
N LYS A 55 7.22 1.52 -15.21
CA LYS A 55 6.30 0.78 -14.33
C LYS A 55 6.99 0.30 -13.04
N LEU A 56 8.18 -0.30 -13.14
CA LEU A 56 8.93 -0.77 -11.98
C LEU A 56 9.32 0.39 -11.04
N ARG A 57 9.69 1.55 -11.59
CA ARG A 57 10.00 2.76 -10.81
C ARG A 57 8.80 3.27 -10.03
N ILE A 58 7.60 3.21 -10.60
CA ILE A 58 6.36 3.62 -9.94
C ILE A 58 6.01 2.61 -8.84
N GLU A 59 6.01 1.31 -9.16
CA GLU A 59 5.64 0.25 -8.20
C GLU A 59 6.56 0.23 -6.97
N THR A 60 7.87 0.33 -7.18
CA THR A 60 8.85 0.38 -6.08
C THR A 60 8.62 1.56 -5.15
N ARG A 61 8.38 2.76 -5.70
CA ARG A 61 8.05 3.97 -4.92
C ARG A 61 6.75 3.82 -4.14
N LEU A 62 5.67 3.36 -4.78
CA LEU A 62 4.38 3.16 -4.12
C LEU A 62 4.48 2.13 -2.99
N LYS A 63 5.22 1.04 -3.20
CA LYS A 63 5.45 0.02 -2.17
C LYS A 63 6.19 0.59 -0.97
N LEU A 64 7.21 1.43 -1.20
CA LEU A 64 7.93 2.12 -0.13
C LEU A 64 7.00 3.10 0.61
N LEU A 65 6.19 3.87 -0.11
CA LEU A 65 5.22 4.81 0.47
C LEU A 65 4.17 4.11 1.35
N SER A 66 3.66 2.96 0.91
CA SER A 66 2.74 2.13 1.70
C SER A 66 3.37 1.67 3.02
N LYS A 67 4.69 1.43 3.06
CA LYS A 67 5.41 1.06 4.29
C LYS A 67 5.83 2.26 5.16
N TRP A 68 6.22 3.38 4.56
CA TRP A 68 6.68 4.57 5.29
C TRP A 68 5.53 5.43 5.83
N ALA A 69 4.38 5.45 5.14
CA ALA A 69 3.21 6.23 5.52
C ALA A 69 1.90 5.44 5.28
N PRO A 70 1.70 4.30 5.99
CA PRO A 70 0.56 3.42 5.79
C PRO A 70 -0.80 4.10 6.03
N LYS A 71 -0.84 5.14 6.88
CA LYS A 71 -2.08 5.91 7.13
C LYS A 71 -2.60 6.63 5.89
N LYS A 72 -1.72 7.08 4.99
CA LYS A 72 -2.08 7.87 3.80
C LYS A 72 -2.01 7.04 2.52
N TYR A 73 -1.00 6.18 2.40
CA TYR A 73 -0.70 5.41 1.18
C TYR A 73 -0.81 3.89 1.36
N GLY A 74 -1.31 3.44 2.51
CA GLY A 74 -1.57 2.02 2.74
C GLY A 74 -2.81 1.54 1.99
N ASP A 75 -2.84 0.25 1.69
CA ASP A 75 -3.99 -0.37 1.06
C ASP A 75 -5.18 -0.36 2.04
N ARG A 76 -6.32 0.17 1.60
CA ARG A 76 -7.54 0.14 2.39
C ARG A 76 -8.18 -1.24 2.23
N MET A 77 -8.00 -2.09 3.24
CA MET A 77 -8.80 -3.31 3.36
C MET A 77 -10.12 -2.97 4.06
N ASP A 78 -11.24 -3.14 3.37
CA ASP A 78 -12.54 -3.20 4.02
C ASP A 78 -12.72 -4.60 4.60
N VAL A 79 -12.58 -4.68 5.91
CA VAL A 79 -12.66 -5.93 6.64
C VAL A 79 -14.07 -6.06 7.20
N ASN A 80 -14.99 -6.53 6.35
CA ASN A 80 -16.37 -6.81 6.75
C ASN A 80 -16.45 -8.16 7.48
N HIS A 81 -15.80 -8.24 8.65
CA HIS A 81 -15.85 -9.41 9.53
C HIS A 81 -17.04 -9.26 10.49
N GLY A 82 -18.20 -9.82 10.10
CA GLY A 82 -19.22 -10.34 11.02
C GLY A 82 -19.88 -9.39 12.03
N GLY A 83 -19.56 -8.10 12.10
CA GLY A 83 -20.09 -7.20 13.14
C GLY A 83 -21.27 -6.36 12.70
N GLN A 84 -21.71 -6.48 11.45
CA GLN A 84 -22.64 -5.55 10.81
C GLN A 84 -24.05 -6.13 10.77
N ASP A 85 -25.07 -5.26 10.77
CA ASP A 85 -26.49 -5.66 10.77
C ASP A 85 -26.86 -6.63 9.63
N GLY A 86 -26.11 -6.60 8.51
CA GLY A 86 -26.28 -7.52 7.37
C GLY A 86 -25.41 -8.79 7.37
N ASN A 87 -24.48 -8.94 8.32
CA ASN A 87 -23.62 -10.12 8.47
C ASN A 87 -23.19 -10.28 9.94
N PRO A 88 -24.06 -10.82 10.82
CA PRO A 88 -23.75 -10.97 12.25
C PRO A 88 -22.85 -12.19 12.54
N VAL A 89 -21.89 -12.05 13.47
CA VAL A 89 -21.07 -13.15 13.98
C VAL A 89 -21.97 -14.00 14.84
N ASN A 90 -22.31 -15.19 14.35
CA ASN A 90 -22.95 -16.22 15.16
C ASN A 90 -21.90 -16.98 15.95
N MET A 91 -21.82 -16.73 17.26
CA MET A 91 -21.02 -17.53 18.18
C MET A 91 -21.92 -18.56 18.87
N ASN A 92 -21.84 -19.83 18.45
CA ASN A 92 -22.54 -20.92 19.12
C ASN A 92 -21.59 -21.69 20.04
N TRP A 93 -21.95 -21.81 21.32
CA TRP A 93 -21.17 -22.53 22.32
C TRP A 93 -22.03 -23.68 22.86
N GLN A 94 -21.61 -24.92 22.62
CA GLN A 94 -22.26 -26.10 23.18
C GLN A 94 -21.48 -26.57 24.41
N ILE A 95 -22.14 -26.60 25.56
CA ILE A 95 -21.59 -27.13 26.81
C ILE A 95 -22.31 -28.43 27.13
N ASN A 96 -21.60 -29.54 27.04
CA ASN A 96 -22.11 -30.86 27.42
C ASN A 96 -21.65 -31.19 28.83
N PHE A 97 -22.59 -31.22 29.78
CA PHE A 97 -22.32 -31.72 31.12
C PHE A 97 -22.48 -33.25 31.12
N VAL A 98 -21.37 -33.96 31.31
CA VAL A 98 -21.37 -35.42 31.50
C VAL A 98 -21.45 -35.71 33.00
N LYS A 99 -22.33 -36.63 33.39
CA LYS A 99 -22.38 -37.11 34.78
C LYS A 99 -21.15 -37.98 35.06
N PRO A 100 -20.54 -37.90 36.26
CA PRO A 100 -19.47 -38.82 36.62
C PRO A 100 -20.03 -40.25 36.67
N GLY A 101 -19.70 -41.08 35.67
CA GLY A 101 -20.08 -42.49 35.62
C GLY A 101 -20.58 -43.03 34.27
N ASP A 102 -20.94 -42.17 33.31
CA ASP A 102 -21.43 -42.59 31.99
C ASP A 102 -20.33 -42.56 30.91
N GLU A 103 -19.16 -43.12 31.23
CA GLU A 103 -18.16 -43.52 30.24
C GLU A 103 -18.20 -45.05 30.08
N ARG A 104 -18.94 -45.52 29.09
CA ARG A 104 -18.78 -46.85 28.48
C ARG A 104 -19.03 -46.77 26.98
#